data_AF-A0AAD5RER7-F1
#
_entry.id   AF-A0AAD5RER7-F1
#
_cell.length_a   1.000
_cell.length_b   1.000
_cell.length_c   1.000
_cell.angle_alpha   90.00
_cell.angle_beta   90.00
_cell.angle_gamma   90.00
#
_symmetry.space_group_name_H-M   'P 1'
#
loop_
_entity.id
_entity.type
_entity.pdbx_description
1 polymer ?
#
loop_
_entity_poly.entity_id
_entity_poly.type
_entity_poly.pdbx_seq_one_letter_code
_entity_poly.pdbx_strand_id
1 'polypeptide(L)'
;MTTVNIRGVEIMFPFSPYECQLAYMDKVIEAIDMRFDAALESPTGTGKTLSLLCSTLGWLQKQKSSFQLTLRDVTQIATASSPPVSFLPRIYYCSRTHSQLAQVVRELNRTHYSNVRTTVMGSRDQLCIHEWVCKQSDARVKASVCRGMISRRTCQYYNKWDRTPVDTLNEIFRESGAVPDIEDMITIGRKHGICPFFRCRQMQEMAELVLLPYNYIIDPQLRKLHKIDLAGSVVIFDEAHNLENICEDVVSVEISSVHISLAIQELKDAIECLQNEIEEKRIEMALRNAKSPKLLEENIPPERPVIAPIW
;
A
#
# COMPACT_ATOMS: atom_id res chain seq x y z
N MET A 1 23.55 20.42 12.58
CA MET A 1 22.09 20.53 12.76
C MET A 1 21.76 21.90 13.30
N THR A 2 20.76 22.55 12.71
CA THR A 2 20.33 23.91 13.05
C THR A 2 18.82 23.88 13.21
N THR A 3 18.30 24.48 14.29
CA THR A 3 16.86 24.66 14.46
C THR A 3 16.46 26.03 13.95
N VAL A 4 15.48 26.08 13.05
CA VAL A 4 14.89 27.32 12.54
C VAL A 4 13.43 27.40 12.95
N ASN A 5 12.96 28.59 13.33
CA ASN A 5 11.55 28.81 13.66
C ASN A 5 10.87 29.50 12.47
N ILE A 6 9.89 28.83 11.87
CA ILE A 6 9.12 29.34 10.75
C ILE A 6 7.64 29.23 11.13
N ARG A 7 6.92 30.36 11.17
CA ARG A 7 5.50 30.43 11.57
C ARG A 7 5.19 29.71 12.90
N GLY A 8 6.11 29.79 13.86
CA GLY A 8 5.96 29.12 15.16
C GLY A 8 6.10 27.60 15.09
N VAL A 9 6.72 27.06 14.04
CA VAL A 9 7.12 25.66 13.91
C VAL A 9 8.63 25.58 14.06
N GLU A 10 9.11 24.79 15.02
CA GLU A 10 10.54 24.49 15.16
C GLU A 10 10.94 23.38 14.17
N ILE A 11 11.75 23.74 13.18
CA ILE A 11 12.25 22.83 12.16
C ILE A 11 13.72 22.54 12.42
N MET A 12 14.04 21.28 12.68
CA MET A 12 15.41 20.79 12.83
C MET A 12 15.97 20.42 11.45
N PHE A 13 16.81 21.30 10.91
CA PHE A 13 17.45 21.11 9.62
C PHE A 13 18.86 20.53 9.77
N PRO A 14 19.34 19.64 8.87
CA PRO A 14 20.67 19.02 9.01
C PRO A 14 21.84 20.02 9.02
N PHE A 15 21.70 21.14 8.31
CA PHE A 15 22.68 22.22 8.19
C PHE A 15 21.97 23.60 8.27
N SER A 16 22.71 24.71 8.15
CA SER A 16 22.08 26.03 8.09
C SER A 16 21.33 26.19 6.76
N PRO A 17 20.00 26.35 6.75
CA PRO A 17 19.24 26.43 5.50
C PRO A 17 19.62 27.67 4.67
N TYR A 18 19.58 27.54 3.34
CA TYR A 18 19.68 28.68 2.42
C TYR A 18 18.39 29.51 2.42
N GLU A 19 18.45 30.77 1.98
CA GLU A 19 17.29 31.65 1.91
C GLU A 19 16.15 31.06 1.06
N CYS A 20 16.47 30.42 -0.07
CA CYS A 20 15.47 29.74 -0.90
C CYS A 20 14.80 28.56 -0.18
N GLN A 21 15.53 27.85 0.68
CA GLN A 21 14.99 26.76 1.49
C GLN A 21 14.08 27.29 2.60
N LEU A 22 14.47 28.39 3.25
CA LEU A 22 13.62 29.09 4.24
C LEU A 22 12.31 29.55 3.61
N ALA A 23 12.38 30.21 2.44
CA ALA A 23 11.20 30.64 1.70
C ALA A 23 10.30 29.46 1.30
N TYR A 24 10.89 28.35 0.83
CA TYR A 24 10.15 27.14 0.48
C TYR A 24 9.45 26.54 1.72
N MET A 25 10.16 26.40 2.83
CA MET A 25 9.61 25.88 4.09
C MET A 25 8.50 26.78 4.67
N ASP A 26 8.61 28.11 4.54
CA ASP A 26 7.53 29.05 4.92
C ASP A 26 6.26 28.78 4.13
N LYS A 27 6.37 28.59 2.82
CA LYS A 27 5.21 28.29 1.95
C LYS A 27 4.61 26.92 2.21
N VAL A 28 5.43 25.91 2.52
CA VAL A 28 4.91 24.60 2.95
C VAL A 28 4.10 24.72 4.23
N ILE A 29 4.62 25.40 5.26
CA ILE A 29 3.90 25.55 6.53
C ILE A 29 2.64 26.40 6.36
N GLU A 30 2.71 27.48 5.57
CA GLU A 30 1.56 28.32 5.25
C GLU A 30 0.41 27.51 4.66
N ALA A 31 0.69 26.69 3.63
CA ALA A 31 -0.31 25.87 2.97
C ALA A 31 -0.95 24.87 3.93
N ILE A 32 -0.14 24.21 4.76
CA ILE A 32 -0.63 23.21 5.72
C ILE A 32 -1.49 23.88 6.82
N ASP A 33 -1.03 24.98 7.41
CA ASP A 33 -1.75 25.65 8.51
C ASP A 33 -3.05 26.31 8.03
N MET A 34 -3.04 26.90 6.83
CA MET A 34 -4.22 27.53 6.23
C MET A 34 -5.14 26.53 5.51
N ARG A 35 -4.73 25.25 5.39
CA ARG A 35 -5.52 24.15 4.79
C ARG A 35 -5.91 24.40 3.33
N PHE A 36 -4.98 24.86 2.50
CA PHE A 36 -5.18 25.01 1.06
C PHE A 36 -4.18 24.21 0.23
N ASP A 37 -4.53 23.91 -1.01
CA ASP A 37 -3.66 23.23 -1.97
C ASP A 37 -2.61 24.19 -2.53
N ALA A 38 -1.33 23.81 -2.47
CA ALA A 38 -0.22 24.63 -2.94
C ALA A 38 0.59 23.93 -4.04
N ALA A 39 0.80 24.63 -5.15
CA ALA A 39 1.77 24.26 -6.16
C ALA A 39 3.07 25.04 -5.90
N LEU A 40 4.10 24.35 -5.42
CA LEU A 40 5.39 24.96 -5.04
C LEU A 40 6.48 24.56 -6.02
N GLU A 41 6.98 25.53 -6.77
CA GLU A 41 8.11 25.35 -7.69
C GLU A 41 9.44 25.72 -7.00
N SER A 42 10.47 24.92 -7.23
CA SER A 42 11.84 25.23 -6.84
C SER A 42 12.81 24.62 -7.86
N PRO A 43 13.87 25.33 -8.29
CA PRO A 43 14.88 24.79 -9.19
C PRO A 43 15.51 23.50 -8.66
N THR A 44 15.95 22.63 -9.55
CA THR A 44 16.67 21.40 -9.17
C THR A 44 17.96 21.74 -8.41
N GLY A 45 18.37 20.85 -7.50
CA GLY A 45 19.59 21.04 -6.70
C GLY A 45 19.46 22.01 -5.50
N THR A 46 18.30 22.65 -5.30
CA THR A 46 18.06 23.56 -4.16
C THR A 46 17.72 22.87 -2.83
N GLY A 47 17.64 21.53 -2.83
CA GLY A 47 17.25 20.77 -1.64
C GLY A 47 15.75 20.78 -1.35
N LYS A 48 14.91 20.80 -2.40
CA LYS A 48 13.44 20.75 -2.33
C LYS A 48 12.94 19.62 -1.44
N THR A 49 13.37 18.38 -1.70
CA THR A 49 12.98 17.18 -0.93
C THR A 49 13.28 17.35 0.56
N LEU A 50 14.47 17.82 0.91
CA LEU A 50 14.87 17.99 2.31
C LEU A 50 14.06 19.10 3.00
N SER A 51 13.87 20.23 2.32
CA SER A 51 13.05 21.35 2.79
C SER A 51 11.60 20.92 3.04
N LEU A 52 11.03 20.17 2.10
CA LEU A 52 9.67 19.64 2.17
C LEU A 52 9.51 18.63 3.32
N LEU A 53 10.44 17.67 3.46
CA LEU A 53 10.43 16.69 4.54
C LEU A 53 10.56 17.37 5.91
N CYS A 54 11.59 18.20 6.11
CA CYS A 54 11.86 18.81 7.41
C CYS A 54 10.73 19.75 7.86
N SER A 55 10.19 20.58 6.96
CA SER A 55 9.07 21.48 7.31
C SER A 55 7.80 20.71 7.67
N THR A 56 7.43 19.70 6.86
CA THR A 56 6.23 18.90 7.13
C THR A 56 6.36 18.06 8.41
N LEU A 57 7.54 17.47 8.68
CA LEU A 57 7.77 16.67 9.88
C LEU A 57 7.93 17.53 11.13
N GLY A 58 8.54 18.72 11.03
CA GLY A 58 8.55 19.71 12.11
C GLY A 58 7.14 20.16 12.47
N TRP A 59 6.29 20.41 11.46
CA TRP A 59 4.87 20.71 11.68
C TRP A 59 4.15 19.55 12.39
N LEU A 60 4.37 18.31 11.96
CA LEU A 60 3.77 17.15 12.61
C LEU A 60 4.20 17.01 14.07
N GLN A 61 5.47 17.28 14.39
CA GLN A 61 5.96 17.29 15.77
C GLN A 61 5.26 18.36 16.61
N LYS A 62 5.09 19.58 16.08
CA LYS A 62 4.32 20.66 16.75
C LYS A 62 2.88 20.20 17.03
N GLN A 63 2.21 19.59 16.06
CA GLN A 63 0.84 19.09 16.24
C GLN A 63 0.76 18.00 17.33
N LYS A 64 1.72 17.08 17.34
CA LYS A 64 1.82 16.06 18.41
C LYS A 64 1.99 16.68 19.79
N SER A 65 2.88 17.65 19.93
CA SER A 65 3.12 18.34 21.21
C SER A 65 1.88 19.07 21.69
N SER A 66 1.21 19.81 20.80
CA SER A 66 -0.05 20.51 21.12
C SER A 66 -1.17 19.55 21.52
N PHE A 67 -1.29 18.41 20.82
CA PHE A 67 -2.27 17.39 21.14
C PHE A 67 -1.99 16.71 22.49
N GLN A 68 -0.73 16.41 22.81
CA GLN A 68 -0.35 15.84 24.10
C GLN A 68 -0.64 16.78 25.27
N LEU A 69 -0.44 18.08 25.10
CA LEU A 69 -0.80 19.10 26.10
C LEU A 69 -2.32 19.10 26.32
N THR A 70 -3.09 19.16 25.24
CA THR A 70 -4.57 19.13 25.30
C THR A 70 -5.08 17.87 26.00
N LEU A 71 -4.51 16.70 25.70
CA LEU A 71 -4.89 15.45 26.36
C LEU A 71 -4.57 15.47 27.85
N ARG A 72 -3.42 16.02 28.27
CA ARG A 72 -3.07 16.13 29.70
C ARG A 72 -4.05 17.01 30.45
N ASP A 73 -4.50 18.10 29.84
CA ASP A 73 -5.49 19.00 30.45
C ASP A 73 -6.86 18.30 30.59
N VAL A 74 -7.24 17.46 29.62
CA VAL A 74 -8.51 16.71 29.66
C VAL A 74 -8.45 15.49 30.59
N THR A 75 -7.35 14.74 30.64
CA THR A 75 -7.22 13.55 31.49
C THR A 75 -7.06 13.87 32.98
N GLN A 76 -6.70 15.11 33.34
CA GLN A 76 -6.83 15.59 34.72
C GLN A 76 -8.30 15.69 35.17
N ILE A 77 -9.26 15.66 34.24
CA ILE A 77 -10.71 15.75 34.51
C ILE A 77 -11.41 14.38 34.35
N ALA A 78 -10.83 13.43 33.59
CA ALA A 78 -11.49 12.17 33.24
C ALA A 78 -10.73 10.93 33.76
N THR A 79 -11.38 10.15 34.63
CA THR A 79 -10.93 8.83 35.07
C THR A 79 -10.97 7.81 33.92
N ALA A 80 -9.79 7.27 33.60
CA ALA A 80 -9.54 5.96 33.01
C ALA A 80 -10.54 5.45 31.95
N SER A 81 -10.47 6.03 30.75
CA SER A 81 -10.76 5.29 29.52
C SER A 81 -9.76 5.71 28.46
N SER A 82 -8.99 4.76 27.93
CA SER A 82 -7.99 4.98 26.89
C SER A 82 -8.58 5.78 25.72
N PRO A 83 -7.99 6.93 25.34
CA PRO A 83 -8.53 7.74 24.26
C PRO A 83 -8.42 6.97 22.92
N PRO A 84 -9.43 7.09 22.03
CA PRO A 84 -9.40 6.44 20.73
C PRO A 84 -8.23 6.97 19.90
N VAL A 85 -7.46 6.05 19.34
CA VAL A 85 -6.32 6.31 18.46
C VAL A 85 -6.86 6.81 17.11
N SER A 86 -6.77 8.12 16.82
CA SER A 86 -6.52 8.69 15.45
C SER A 86 -6.84 10.20 15.29
N PHE A 87 -6.39 11.09 16.18
CA PHE A 87 -6.54 12.55 15.95
C PHE A 87 -5.29 13.25 15.39
N LEU A 88 -4.17 12.53 15.26
CA LEU A 88 -2.95 13.10 14.70
C LEU A 88 -2.96 13.02 13.17
N PRO A 89 -2.65 14.13 12.46
CA PRO A 89 -2.54 14.13 11.01
C PRO A 89 -1.51 13.09 10.52
N ARG A 90 -1.83 12.41 9.42
CA ARG A 90 -0.88 11.56 8.68
C ARG A 90 -0.31 12.32 7.49
N ILE A 91 0.90 11.98 7.11
CA ILE A 91 1.57 12.52 5.92
C ILE A 91 1.68 11.41 4.88
N TYR A 92 1.07 11.61 3.72
CA TYR A 92 1.26 10.78 2.53
C TYR A 92 2.23 11.48 1.60
N TYR A 93 3.44 10.94 1.47
CA TYR A 93 4.44 11.45 0.53
C TYR A 93 4.45 10.59 -0.71
N CYS A 94 4.08 11.19 -1.82
CA CYS A 94 3.89 10.50 -3.07
C CYS A 94 5.00 10.89 -4.06
N SER A 95 5.53 9.90 -4.78
CA SER A 95 6.44 10.16 -5.89
C SER A 95 6.14 9.21 -7.04
N ARG A 96 6.73 9.44 -8.22
CA ARG A 96 6.48 8.65 -9.43
C ARG A 96 7.05 7.24 -9.30
N THR A 97 8.24 7.10 -8.73
CA THR A 97 9.00 5.83 -8.72
C THR A 97 9.50 5.46 -7.34
N HIS A 98 9.70 4.16 -7.11
CA HIS A 98 10.29 3.68 -5.84
C HIS A 98 11.74 4.12 -5.66
N SER A 99 12.49 4.35 -6.74
CA SER A 99 13.86 4.89 -6.66
C SER A 99 13.88 6.31 -6.09
N GLN A 100 12.90 7.15 -6.45
CA GLN A 100 12.71 8.47 -5.84
C GLN A 100 12.30 8.35 -4.37
N LEU A 101 11.40 7.44 -4.03
CA LEU A 101 11.04 7.18 -2.62
C LEU A 101 12.23 6.68 -1.80
N ALA A 102 13.11 5.86 -2.38
CA ALA A 102 14.34 5.42 -1.73
C ALA A 102 15.28 6.62 -1.47
N GLN A 103 15.33 7.60 -2.38
CA GLN A 103 16.06 8.85 -2.14
C GLN A 103 15.45 9.65 -0.98
N VAL A 104 14.13 9.73 -0.90
CA VAL A 104 13.41 10.35 0.22
C VAL A 104 13.76 9.66 1.55
N VAL A 105 13.80 8.33 1.58
CA VAL A 105 14.22 7.56 2.77
C VAL A 105 15.67 7.88 3.17
N ARG A 106 16.59 7.94 2.20
CA ARG A 106 17.99 8.31 2.46
C ARG A 106 18.12 9.72 3.05
N GLU A 107 17.38 10.69 2.51
CA GLU A 107 17.37 12.05 3.06
C GLU A 107 16.74 12.08 4.46
N LEU A 108 15.61 11.40 4.67
CA LEU A 108 14.97 11.28 5.99
C LEU A 108 15.93 10.74 7.05
N ASN A 109 16.69 9.70 6.73
CA ASN A 109 17.65 9.08 7.63
C ASN A 109 18.84 9.98 8.01
N ARG A 110 19.09 11.06 7.25
CA ARG A 110 20.11 12.09 7.57
C ARG A 110 19.58 13.17 8.50
N THR A 111 18.28 13.18 8.78
CA THR A 111 17.63 14.20 9.63
C THR A 111 17.41 13.68 11.06
N HIS A 112 17.05 14.60 11.96
CA HIS A 112 16.58 14.24 13.29
C HIS A 112 15.23 13.49 13.27
N TYR A 113 14.52 13.51 12.14
CA TYR A 113 13.20 12.92 11.99
C TYR A 113 13.22 11.42 11.63
N SER A 114 14.38 10.76 11.65
CA SER A 114 14.53 9.32 11.33
C SER A 114 13.76 8.40 12.29
N ASN A 115 13.41 8.90 13.48
CA ASN A 115 12.58 8.24 14.49
C ASN A 115 11.07 8.28 14.18
N VAL A 116 10.63 9.06 13.19
CA VAL A 116 9.22 9.10 12.77
C VAL A 116 8.81 7.73 12.23
N ARG A 117 7.61 7.28 12.65
CA ARG A 117 7.07 5.99 12.20
C ARG A 117 6.77 6.07 10.71
N THR A 118 7.67 5.50 9.92
CA THR A 118 7.66 5.62 8.46
C THR A 118 7.51 4.24 7.83
N THR A 119 6.75 4.16 6.74
CA THR A 119 6.67 2.95 5.91
C THR A 119 6.71 3.30 4.43
N VAL A 120 7.28 2.41 3.62
CA VAL A 120 7.26 2.50 2.16
C VAL A 120 6.28 1.47 1.62
N MET A 121 5.25 1.94 0.93
CA MET A 121 4.30 1.09 0.21
C MET A 121 4.93 0.59 -1.08
N GLY A 122 4.63 -0.66 -1.43
CA GLY A 122 5.07 -1.28 -2.68
C GLY A 122 4.17 -2.46 -3.06
N SER A 123 4.28 -2.88 -4.32
CA SER A 123 3.53 -4.03 -4.81
C SER A 123 4.19 -5.34 -4.38
N ARG A 124 3.53 -6.46 -4.67
CA ARG A 124 4.14 -7.79 -4.50
C ARG A 124 5.31 -8.01 -5.45
N ASP A 125 5.36 -7.31 -6.59
CA ASP A 125 6.48 -7.42 -7.52
C ASP A 125 7.79 -6.96 -6.89
N GLN A 126 7.72 -5.98 -6.00
CA GLN A 126 8.89 -5.41 -5.34
C GLN A 126 9.15 -6.08 -3.99
N LEU A 127 8.12 -6.28 -3.17
CA LEU A 127 8.29 -6.70 -1.77
C LEU A 127 8.18 -8.21 -1.54
N CYS A 128 7.75 -9.00 -2.53
CA CYS A 128 7.66 -10.45 -2.34
C CYS A 128 9.04 -11.09 -2.46
N ILE A 129 9.31 -12.02 -1.53
CA ILE A 129 10.56 -12.80 -1.49
C ILE A 129 10.31 -14.30 -1.68
N HIS A 130 9.06 -14.70 -1.92
CA HIS A 130 8.71 -16.11 -2.13
C HIS A 130 8.93 -16.51 -3.58
N GLU A 131 9.89 -17.41 -3.82
CA GLU A 131 10.37 -17.77 -5.16
C GLU A 131 9.27 -18.10 -6.17
N TRP A 132 8.32 -18.98 -5.82
CA TRP A 132 7.23 -19.35 -6.75
C TRP A 132 6.28 -18.20 -7.10
N VAL A 133 6.06 -17.27 -6.17
CA VAL A 133 5.26 -16.07 -6.41
C VAL A 133 6.03 -15.11 -7.31
N CYS A 134 7.32 -14.88 -7.00
CA CYS A 134 8.17 -13.98 -7.78
C CYS A 134 8.36 -14.44 -9.23
N LYS A 135 8.31 -15.74 -9.50
CA LYS A 135 8.43 -16.34 -10.84
C LYS A 135 7.26 -16.04 -11.78
N GLN A 136 6.10 -15.66 -11.25
CA GLN A 136 4.96 -15.30 -12.12
C GLN A 136 5.26 -13.96 -12.81
N SER A 137 4.85 -13.79 -14.07
CA SER A 137 5.06 -12.53 -14.80
C SER A 137 3.98 -11.49 -14.48
N ASP A 138 2.73 -11.93 -14.34
CA ASP A 138 1.57 -11.06 -14.15
C ASP A 138 1.28 -10.74 -12.67
N ALA A 139 1.06 -9.46 -12.36
CA ALA A 139 0.83 -8.98 -10.99
C ALA A 139 -0.48 -9.50 -10.37
N ARG A 140 -1.54 -9.70 -11.17
CA ARG A 140 -2.82 -10.28 -10.73
C ARG A 140 -2.65 -11.76 -10.40
N VAL A 141 -1.91 -12.50 -11.24
CA VAL A 141 -1.56 -13.90 -10.99
C VAL A 141 -0.74 -14.01 -9.71
N LYS A 142 0.30 -13.17 -9.51
CA LYS A 142 1.05 -13.09 -8.24
C LYS A 142 0.14 -12.88 -7.04
N ALA A 143 -0.80 -11.93 -7.13
CA ALA A 143 -1.72 -11.64 -6.05
C ALA A 143 -2.68 -12.81 -5.77
N SER A 144 -3.17 -13.50 -6.79
CA SER A 144 -4.03 -14.68 -6.67
C SER A 144 -3.29 -15.85 -6.00
N VAL A 145 -2.13 -16.19 -6.55
CA VAL A 145 -1.21 -17.22 -6.04
C VAL A 145 -0.84 -16.95 -4.58
N CYS A 146 -0.43 -15.71 -4.26
CA CYS A 146 -0.08 -15.31 -2.90
C CYS A 146 -1.28 -15.50 -1.94
N ARG A 147 -2.49 -15.09 -2.34
CA ARG A 147 -3.71 -15.29 -1.54
C ARG A 147 -4.01 -16.77 -1.32
N GLY A 148 -3.87 -17.61 -2.34
CA GLY A 148 -4.06 -19.06 -2.23
C GLY A 148 -3.05 -19.73 -1.31
N MET A 149 -1.79 -19.29 -1.32
CA MET A 149 -0.77 -19.79 -0.38
C MET A 149 -1.05 -19.34 1.06
N ILE A 150 -1.54 -18.13 1.25
CA ILE A 150 -1.90 -17.61 2.58
C ILE A 150 -3.09 -18.38 3.15
N SER A 151 -4.14 -18.58 2.37
CA SER A 151 -5.34 -19.30 2.84
C SER A 151 -5.02 -20.75 3.23
N ARG A 152 -4.11 -21.40 2.50
CA ARG A 152 -3.61 -22.76 2.80
C ARG A 152 -2.47 -22.78 3.82
N ARG A 153 -2.05 -21.64 4.37
CA ARG A 153 -0.92 -21.51 5.30
C ARG A 153 0.38 -22.13 4.77
N THR A 154 0.64 -22.09 3.45
CA THR A 154 1.86 -22.66 2.85
C THR A 154 2.97 -21.63 2.66
N CYS A 155 2.68 -20.33 2.73
CA CYS A 155 3.72 -19.30 2.64
C CYS A 155 4.49 -19.15 3.97
N GLN A 156 5.72 -19.67 4.02
CA GLN A 156 6.57 -19.61 5.22
C GLN A 156 6.82 -18.18 5.72
N TYR A 157 7.05 -17.23 4.81
CA TYR A 157 7.34 -15.84 5.15
C TYR A 157 6.15 -15.13 5.79
N TYR A 158 4.95 -15.36 5.25
CA TYR A 158 3.71 -14.81 5.80
C TYR A 158 3.43 -15.41 7.17
N ASN A 159 3.53 -16.74 7.28
CA ASN A 159 3.26 -17.44 8.54
C ASN A 159 4.22 -17.00 9.65
N LYS A 160 5.49 -16.74 9.32
CA LYS A 160 6.45 -16.23 10.30
C LYS A 160 6.11 -14.81 10.72
N TRP A 161 5.77 -13.92 9.78
CA TRP A 161 5.30 -12.57 10.09
C TRP A 161 4.07 -12.60 11.02
N ASP A 162 3.05 -13.40 10.69
CA ASP A 162 1.77 -13.51 11.42
C ASP A 162 1.94 -13.99 12.87
N ARG A 163 2.98 -14.81 13.14
CA ARG A 163 3.29 -15.33 14.49
C ARG A 163 4.25 -14.46 15.29
N THR A 164 4.91 -13.49 14.67
CA THR A 164 5.93 -12.66 15.32
C THR A 164 5.27 -11.43 15.96
N PRO A 165 5.49 -11.15 17.25
CA PRO A 165 4.97 -9.94 17.90
C PRO A 165 5.43 -8.65 17.21
N VAL A 166 4.58 -7.62 17.27
CA VAL A 166 4.84 -6.33 16.61
C VAL A 166 6.12 -5.67 17.13
N ASP A 167 6.40 -5.76 18.42
CA ASP A 167 7.60 -5.16 19.02
C ASP A 167 8.88 -5.81 18.50
N THR A 168 8.91 -7.14 18.43
CA THR A 168 10.01 -7.89 17.81
C THR A 168 10.17 -7.53 16.32
N LEU A 169 9.06 -7.34 15.59
CA LEU A 169 9.12 -6.87 14.20
C LEU A 169 9.67 -5.44 14.12
N ASN A 170 9.37 -4.57 15.08
CA ASN A 170 9.92 -3.22 15.13
C ASN A 170 11.44 -3.25 15.34
N GLU A 171 11.92 -4.06 16.28
CA GLU A 171 13.34 -4.26 16.54
C GLU A 171 14.09 -4.81 15.33
N ILE A 172 13.57 -5.87 14.70
CA ILE A 172 14.20 -6.51 13.53
C ILE A 172 14.34 -5.52 12.36
N PHE A 173 13.26 -4.80 12.03
CA PHE A 173 13.25 -3.91 10.88
C PHE A 173 13.84 -2.52 11.17
N ARG A 174 14.26 -2.25 12.40
CA ARG A 174 15.00 -1.05 12.83
C ARG A 174 16.33 -1.40 13.48
N GLU A 175 16.89 -2.58 13.21
CA GLU A 175 18.17 -3.05 13.79
C GLU A 175 19.31 -2.06 13.51
N SER A 176 19.32 -1.43 12.34
CA SER A 176 20.31 -0.40 11.96
C SER A 176 20.05 1.00 12.55
N GLY A 177 18.91 1.20 13.22
CA GLY A 177 18.40 2.51 13.66
C GLY A 177 17.81 3.36 12.53
N ALA A 178 18.05 3.00 11.26
CA ALA A 178 17.55 3.74 10.10
C ALA A 178 16.14 3.27 9.69
N VAL A 179 15.41 4.13 8.99
CA VAL A 179 14.19 3.77 8.24
C VAL A 179 14.62 2.90 7.06
N PRO A 180 14.13 1.65 6.92
CA PRO A 180 14.45 0.81 5.78
C PRO A 180 13.69 1.26 4.52
N ASP A 181 14.37 1.30 3.38
CA ASP A 181 13.71 1.39 2.07
C ASP A 181 13.25 0.00 1.57
N ILE A 182 12.75 -0.11 0.35
CA ILE A 182 12.26 -1.39 -0.20
C ILE A 182 13.37 -2.44 -0.29
N GLU A 183 14.58 -2.06 -0.68
CA GLU A 183 15.71 -2.99 -0.84
C GLU A 183 16.17 -3.50 0.54
N ASP A 184 16.22 -2.60 1.53
CA ASP A 184 16.47 -2.96 2.92
C ASP A 184 15.40 -3.91 3.44
N MET A 185 14.13 -3.61 3.19
CA MET A 185 12.98 -4.45 3.61
C MET A 185 13.08 -5.87 3.05
N ILE A 186 13.49 -6.03 1.79
CA ILE A 186 13.72 -7.33 1.15
C ILE A 186 14.90 -8.05 1.83
N THR A 187 16.01 -7.35 2.05
CA THR A 187 17.23 -7.91 2.64
C THR A 187 16.98 -8.41 4.06
N ILE A 188 16.35 -7.59 4.90
CA ILE A 188 15.97 -7.94 6.27
C ILE A 188 14.95 -9.09 6.24
N GLY A 189 13.96 -9.04 5.36
CA GLY A 189 12.96 -10.10 5.22
C GLY A 189 13.56 -11.45 4.82
N ARG A 190 14.59 -11.46 3.95
CA ARG A 190 15.33 -12.68 3.61
C ARG A 190 16.17 -13.18 4.79
N LYS A 191 16.92 -12.29 5.45
CA LYS A 191 17.75 -12.60 6.64
C LYS A 191 16.92 -13.26 7.74
N HIS A 192 15.75 -12.71 8.04
CA HIS A 192 14.90 -13.17 9.14
C HIS A 192 13.78 -14.12 8.70
N GLY A 193 13.59 -14.36 7.41
CA GLY A 193 12.50 -15.19 6.89
C GLY A 193 11.10 -14.62 7.11
N ILE A 194 10.96 -13.29 7.14
CA ILE A 194 9.71 -12.56 7.43
C ILE A 194 9.22 -11.88 6.16
N CYS A 195 7.90 -11.91 5.90
CA CYS A 195 7.33 -11.31 4.70
C CYS A 195 7.42 -9.77 4.71
N PRO A 196 8.20 -9.14 3.81
CA PRO A 196 8.31 -7.68 3.75
C PRO A 196 7.00 -7.01 3.34
N PHE A 197 6.29 -7.58 2.37
CA PHE A 197 5.03 -7.04 1.86
C PHE A 197 3.98 -6.87 2.98
N PHE A 198 3.77 -7.90 3.81
CA PHE A 198 2.82 -7.80 4.91
C PHE A 198 3.33 -6.94 6.06
N ARG A 199 4.65 -6.89 6.28
CA ARG A 199 5.25 -5.96 7.24
C ARG A 199 5.00 -4.50 6.87
N CYS A 200 5.26 -4.09 5.63
CA CYS A 200 4.94 -2.72 5.16
C CYS A 200 3.45 -2.43 5.30
N ARG A 201 2.58 -3.38 4.90
CA ARG A 201 1.13 -3.22 4.99
C ARG A 201 0.64 -3.05 6.43
N GLN A 202 1.20 -3.80 7.38
CA GLN A 202 0.90 -3.64 8.81
C GLN A 202 1.36 -2.27 9.33
N MET A 203 2.55 -1.83 8.92
CA MET A 203 3.08 -0.54 9.34
C MET A 203 2.29 0.65 8.80
N GLN A 204 1.63 0.51 7.65
CA GLN A 204 0.73 1.52 7.09
C GLN A 204 -0.35 1.96 8.10
N GLU A 205 -0.85 1.07 8.95
CA GLU A 205 -1.92 1.39 9.91
C GLU A 205 -1.43 2.27 11.07
N MET A 206 -0.13 2.21 11.39
CA MET A 206 0.49 2.91 12.51
C MET A 206 1.46 4.02 12.07
N ALA A 207 1.73 4.12 10.77
CA ALA A 207 2.68 5.07 10.22
C ALA A 207 2.14 6.50 10.28
N GLU A 208 3.08 7.42 10.47
CA GLU A 208 2.88 8.86 10.50
C GLU A 208 3.31 9.47 9.17
N LEU A 209 4.35 8.88 8.56
CA LEU A 209 4.80 9.16 7.22
C LEU A 209 4.66 7.90 6.36
N VAL A 210 3.80 7.96 5.36
CA VAL A 210 3.60 6.87 4.39
C VAL A 210 4.17 7.32 3.06
N LEU A 211 5.24 6.65 2.62
CA LEU A 211 5.87 6.87 1.33
C LEU A 211 5.22 5.92 0.31
N LEU A 212 4.61 6.44 -0.76
CA LEU A 212 3.90 5.60 -1.72
C LEU A 212 3.97 6.13 -3.16
N PRO A 213 3.80 5.28 -4.19
CA PRO A 213 3.64 5.76 -5.55
C PRO A 213 2.30 6.47 -5.77
N TYR A 214 2.26 7.39 -6.73
CA TYR A 214 1.07 8.20 -7.03
C TYR A 214 -0.24 7.42 -7.22
N ASN A 215 -0.17 6.27 -7.88
CA ASN A 215 -1.35 5.46 -8.18
C ASN A 215 -2.09 4.98 -6.93
N TYR A 216 -1.43 4.79 -5.78
CA TYR A 216 -2.09 4.41 -4.53
C TYR A 216 -3.03 5.50 -4.01
N ILE A 217 -2.75 6.76 -4.36
CA ILE A 217 -3.67 7.86 -4.12
C ILE A 217 -4.64 7.93 -5.28
N ILE A 218 -4.18 8.15 -6.51
CA ILE A 218 -5.05 8.55 -7.63
C ILE A 218 -6.09 7.50 -7.98
N ASP A 219 -5.73 6.21 -7.98
CA ASP A 219 -6.65 5.10 -8.30
C ASP A 219 -7.63 4.86 -7.13
N PRO A 220 -8.95 5.09 -7.33
CA PRO A 220 -9.95 4.88 -6.28
C PRO A 220 -10.05 3.42 -5.81
N GLN A 221 -9.82 2.45 -6.69
CA GLN A 221 -9.86 1.03 -6.36
C GLN A 221 -8.68 0.64 -5.46
N LEU A 222 -7.47 1.09 -5.81
CA LEU A 222 -6.29 0.87 -4.97
C LEU A 222 -6.42 1.60 -3.64
N ARG A 223 -6.88 2.85 -3.63
CA ARG A 223 -7.09 3.63 -2.40
C ARG A 223 -8.05 2.92 -1.44
N LYS A 224 -9.17 2.40 -1.95
CA LYS A 224 -10.14 1.60 -1.17
C LYS A 224 -9.55 0.28 -0.69
N LEU A 225 -8.83 -0.44 -1.55
CA LEU A 225 -8.18 -1.72 -1.21
C LEU A 225 -7.14 -1.57 -0.09
N HIS A 226 -6.41 -0.45 -0.11
CA HIS A 226 -5.39 -0.11 0.87
C HIS A 226 -5.95 0.67 2.08
N LYS A 227 -7.26 0.90 2.14
CA LYS A 227 -7.93 1.64 3.23
C LYS A 227 -7.25 2.99 3.52
N ILE A 228 -6.84 3.70 2.48
CA ILE A 228 -6.22 5.01 2.61
C ILE A 228 -7.34 6.05 2.76
N ASP A 229 -7.42 6.64 3.95
CA ASP A 229 -8.26 7.80 4.24
C ASP A 229 -7.40 9.06 4.23
N LEU A 230 -7.80 10.05 3.44
CA LEU A 230 -7.08 11.31 3.28
C LEU A 230 -7.65 12.42 4.17
N ALA A 231 -8.79 12.19 4.82
CA ALA A 231 -9.39 13.18 5.71
C ALA A 231 -8.42 13.55 6.83
N GLY A 232 -8.17 14.87 7.00
CA GLY A 232 -7.25 15.38 8.01
C GLY A 232 -5.77 15.04 7.79
N SER A 233 -5.41 14.55 6.61
CA SER A 233 -4.03 14.20 6.25
C SER A 233 -3.38 15.26 5.36
N VAL A 234 -2.05 15.32 5.40
CA VAL A 234 -1.24 16.10 4.44
C VAL A 234 -0.83 15.17 3.31
N VAL A 235 -1.13 15.55 2.07
CA VAL A 235 -0.75 14.78 0.87
C VAL A 235 0.25 15.59 0.08
N ILE A 236 1.40 14.99 -0.21
CA ILE A 236 2.51 15.60 -0.93
C ILE A 236 2.69 14.85 -2.24
N PHE A 237 2.67 15.56 -3.37
CA PHE A 237 3.07 15.03 -4.67
C PHE A 237 4.42 15.62 -5.07
N ASP A 238 5.48 14.81 -5.05
CA ASP A 238 6.84 15.25 -5.36
C ASP A 238 7.30 14.79 -6.76
N GLU A 239 7.71 15.75 -7.59
CA GLU A 239 7.94 15.59 -9.04
C GLU A 239 6.63 15.37 -9.81
N ALA A 240 5.63 16.20 -9.52
CA ALA A 240 4.25 16.08 -10.03
C ALA A 240 4.05 16.54 -11.49
N HIS A 241 5.12 16.67 -12.27
CA HIS A 241 5.06 17.14 -13.66
C HIS A 241 4.48 16.11 -14.65
N ASN A 242 4.15 14.89 -14.20
CA ASN A 242 3.45 13.88 -15.01
C ASN A 242 2.12 13.45 -14.36
N LEU A 243 1.62 14.24 -13.41
CA LEU A 243 0.47 13.83 -12.61
C LEU A 243 -0.77 13.66 -13.50
N GLU A 244 -0.92 14.53 -14.49
CA GLU A 244 -1.96 14.49 -15.51
C GLU A 244 -1.94 13.19 -16.31
N ASN A 245 -0.78 12.81 -16.86
CA ASN A 245 -0.65 11.57 -17.63
C ASN A 245 -1.00 10.33 -16.77
N ILE A 246 -0.60 10.33 -15.50
CA ILE A 246 -0.92 9.21 -14.59
C ILE A 246 -2.41 9.14 -14.28
N CYS A 247 -3.08 10.29 -14.12
CA CYS A 247 -4.53 10.33 -13.96
C CYS A 247 -5.25 9.78 -15.21
N GLU A 248 -4.77 10.13 -16.41
CA GLU A 248 -5.30 9.61 -17.67
C GLU A 248 -5.10 8.10 -17.77
N ASP A 249 -3.89 7.60 -17.49
CA ASP A 249 -3.53 6.18 -17.56
C ASP A 249 -4.40 5.31 -16.62
N VAL A 250 -4.68 5.79 -15.40
CA VAL A 250 -5.44 5.05 -14.38
C VAL A 250 -6.89 4.82 -14.79
N VAL A 251 -7.49 5.74 -15.55
CA VAL A 251 -8.90 5.67 -15.98
C VAL A 251 -9.02 5.10 -17.40
N SER A 252 -7.92 5.06 -18.15
CA SER A 252 -7.89 4.55 -19.52
C SER A 252 -7.84 3.03 -19.57
N VAL A 253 -8.49 2.45 -20.57
CA VAL A 253 -8.45 1.01 -20.86
C VAL A 253 -8.27 0.82 -22.36
N GLU A 254 -7.26 0.05 -22.74
CA GLU A 254 -7.00 -0.32 -24.13
C GLU A 254 -7.40 -1.77 -24.41
N ILE A 255 -8.22 -1.98 -25.44
CA ILE A 255 -8.68 -3.31 -25.84
C ILE A 255 -8.20 -3.57 -27.27
N SER A 256 -7.32 -4.55 -27.43
CA SER A 256 -6.83 -5.00 -28.73
C SER A 256 -7.57 -6.25 -29.22
N SER A 257 -7.44 -6.58 -30.51
CA SER A 257 -7.96 -7.84 -31.06
C SER A 257 -7.36 -9.09 -30.39
N VAL A 258 -6.16 -8.98 -29.83
CA VAL A 258 -5.53 -10.04 -29.03
C VAL A 258 -6.31 -10.25 -27.73
N HIS A 259 -6.71 -9.18 -27.04
CA HIS A 259 -7.52 -9.30 -25.81
C HIS A 259 -8.86 -9.99 -26.08
N ILE A 260 -9.51 -9.68 -27.22
CA ILE A 260 -10.77 -10.32 -27.61
C ILE A 260 -10.55 -11.81 -27.92
N SER A 261 -9.49 -12.14 -28.67
CA SER A 261 -9.15 -13.53 -28.99
C SER A 261 -8.88 -14.36 -27.73
N LEU A 262 -8.14 -13.80 -26.77
CA LEU A 262 -7.88 -14.44 -25.48
C LEU A 262 -9.16 -14.63 -24.68
N ALA A 263 -10.06 -13.62 -24.63
CA ALA A 263 -11.33 -13.74 -23.93
C ALA A 263 -12.25 -14.82 -24.53
N ILE A 264 -12.27 -14.97 -25.86
CA ILE A 264 -13.00 -16.04 -26.54
C ILE A 264 -12.42 -17.41 -26.18
N GLN A 265 -11.09 -17.52 -26.14
CA GLN A 265 -10.41 -18.76 -25.77
C GLN A 265 -10.70 -19.13 -24.32
N GLU A 266 -10.55 -18.20 -23.37
CA GLU A 266 -10.88 -18.41 -21.96
C GLU A 266 -12.34 -18.83 -21.77
N LEU A 267 -13.28 -18.27 -22.54
CA LEU A 267 -14.69 -18.66 -22.49
C LEU A 267 -14.92 -20.09 -22.99
N LYS A 268 -14.23 -20.50 -24.06
CA LYS A 268 -14.30 -21.87 -24.57
C LYS A 268 -13.77 -22.87 -23.55
N ASP A 269 -12.61 -22.58 -22.97
CA ASP A 269 -11.98 -23.43 -21.94
C ASP A 269 -12.87 -23.54 -20.70
N ALA A 270 -13.52 -22.43 -20.29
CA ALA A 270 -14.46 -22.44 -19.18
C ALA A 270 -15.72 -23.28 -19.47
N ILE A 271 -16.26 -23.21 -20.69
CA ILE A 271 -17.41 -24.03 -21.11
C ILE A 271 -17.05 -25.51 -21.07
N GLU A 272 -15.87 -25.89 -21.57
CA GLU A 272 -15.41 -27.28 -21.58
C GLU A 272 -15.25 -27.83 -20.14
N CYS A 273 -14.60 -27.07 -19.25
CA CYS A 273 -14.50 -27.43 -17.83
C CYS A 273 -15.87 -27.65 -17.18
N LEU A 274 -16.84 -26.76 -17.43
CA LEU A 274 -18.19 -26.90 -16.88
C LEU A 274 -18.92 -28.13 -17.45
N GLN A 275 -18.75 -28.43 -18.74
CA GLN A 275 -19.32 -29.63 -19.35
C GLN A 275 -18.76 -30.90 -18.72
N ASN A 276 -17.45 -30.95 -18.48
CA ASN A 276 -16.79 -32.07 -17.83
C ASN A 276 -17.29 -32.24 -16.38
N GLU A 277 -17.41 -31.17 -15.59
CA GLU A 277 -17.96 -31.25 -14.23
C GLU A 277 -19.42 -31.74 -14.20
N ILE A 278 -20.25 -31.31 -15.16
CA ILE A 278 -21.65 -31.77 -15.28
C ILE A 278 -21.68 -33.26 -15.59
N GLU A 279 -20.82 -33.72 -16.49
CA GLU A 279 -20.78 -35.13 -16.89
C GLU A 279 -20.24 -36.02 -15.77
N GLU A 280 -19.19 -35.60 -15.05
CA GLU A 280 -18.71 -36.29 -13.84
C GLU A 280 -19.82 -36.45 -12.80
N LYS A 281 -20.57 -35.38 -12.50
CA LYS A 281 -21.71 -35.44 -11.56
C LYS A 281 -22.84 -36.35 -12.05
N ARG A 282 -23.12 -36.38 -13.36
CA ARG A 282 -24.10 -37.31 -13.94
C ARG A 282 -23.67 -38.76 -13.74
N ILE A 283 -22.40 -39.07 -14.00
CA ILE A 283 -21.83 -40.40 -13.80
C ILE A 283 -21.89 -40.79 -12.31
N GLU A 284 -21.51 -39.88 -11.40
CA GLU A 284 -21.61 -40.12 -9.95
C GLU A 284 -23.06 -40.41 -9.50
N MET A 285 -24.04 -39.64 -9.99
CA MET A 285 -25.45 -39.86 -9.69
C MET A 285 -25.95 -41.20 -10.24
N ALA A 286 -25.56 -41.57 -11.47
CA ALA A 286 -25.90 -42.87 -12.06
C ALA A 286 -25.31 -44.04 -11.26
N LEU A 287 -24.05 -43.95 -10.84
CA LEU A 287 -23.38 -44.95 -10.00
C LEU A 287 -24.01 -45.05 -8.61
N ARG A 288 -24.46 -43.94 -8.03
CA ARG A 288 -25.17 -43.91 -6.75
C ARG A 288 -26.54 -44.58 -6.84
N ASN A 289 -27.29 -44.34 -7.92
CA ASN A 289 -28.56 -45.00 -8.19
C ASN A 289 -28.39 -46.50 -8.48
N ALA A 290 -27.31 -46.90 -9.15
CA ALA A 290 -27.00 -48.32 -9.39
C ALA A 290 -26.66 -49.10 -8.11
N LYS A 291 -26.16 -48.43 -7.05
CA LYS A 291 -25.85 -49.04 -5.74
C LYS A 291 -27.04 -49.12 -4.77
N SER A 292 -28.23 -48.65 -5.16
CA SER A 292 -29.45 -48.71 -4.35
C SER A 292 -30.65 -49.10 -5.22
N PRO A 293 -30.80 -50.39 -5.57
CA PRO A 293 -31.89 -50.82 -6.44
C PRO A 293 -33.19 -50.89 -5.61
N LYS A 294 -33.90 -49.77 -5.48
CA LYS A 294 -35.33 -49.78 -5.19
C LYS A 294 -36.06 -48.88 -6.16
N LEU A 295 -36.78 -49.57 -7.05
CA LEU A 295 -37.95 -49.16 -7.83
C LEU A 295 -37.75 -48.03 -8.84
N LEU A 296 -37.59 -48.46 -10.10
CA LEU A 296 -37.91 -47.68 -11.28
C LEU A 296 -39.38 -47.27 -11.24
N GLU A 297 -39.66 -45.97 -11.28
CA GLU A 297 -40.76 -45.43 -12.08
C GLU A 297 -40.51 -43.94 -12.36
N GLU A 298 -40.57 -43.62 -13.66
CA GLU A 298 -40.75 -42.31 -14.28
C GLU A 298 -39.79 -41.17 -13.91
N ASN A 299 -38.86 -40.87 -14.83
CA ASN A 299 -38.63 -39.51 -15.34
C ASN A 299 -37.59 -39.59 -16.47
N ILE A 300 -38.08 -39.66 -17.71
CA ILE A 300 -37.27 -39.47 -18.91
C ILE A 300 -36.81 -38.00 -18.88
N PRO A 301 -35.49 -37.70 -18.80
CA PRO A 301 -35.04 -36.32 -18.91
C PRO A 301 -35.34 -35.82 -20.33
N PRO A 302 -35.76 -34.56 -20.51
CA PRO A 302 -36.11 -34.05 -21.84
C PRO A 302 -34.88 -34.08 -22.76
N GLU A 303 -35.14 -34.33 -24.03
CA GLU A 303 -34.14 -34.35 -25.10
C GLU A 303 -33.25 -33.09 -25.09
N ARG A 304 -32.00 -33.26 -25.52
CA ARG A 304 -30.98 -32.22 -25.67
C ARG A 304 -31.58 -30.88 -26.13
N PRO A 305 -31.27 -29.74 -25.48
CA PRO A 305 -31.46 -28.46 -26.13
C PRO A 305 -30.50 -28.38 -27.32
N VAL A 306 -31.06 -28.27 -28.52
CA VAL A 306 -30.32 -27.88 -29.73
C VAL A 306 -29.86 -26.44 -29.51
N ILE A 307 -28.57 -26.26 -29.23
CA ILE A 307 -27.96 -24.94 -29.23
C ILE A 307 -27.80 -24.52 -30.69
N ALA A 308 -28.66 -23.60 -31.15
CA ALA A 308 -28.52 -23.00 -32.46
C ALA A 308 -27.20 -22.21 -32.56
N PRO A 309 -26.52 -22.20 -33.72
CA PRO A 309 -25.34 -21.36 -33.91
C PRO A 309 -25.76 -19.89 -33.89
N ILE A 310 -25.20 -19.14 -32.96
CA ILE A 310 -25.35 -17.69 -32.91
C ILE A 310 -24.41 -17.13 -33.99
N TRP A 311 -25.00 -16.72 -35.12
CA TRP A 311 -24.39 -15.76 -36.04
C TRP A 311 -24.62 -14.35 -35.51
#